data_AF-A0A174M4H7-F1
#
_entry.id   AF-A0A174M4H7-F1
#
_cell.length_a   1.000
_cell.length_b   1.000
_cell.length_c   1.000
_cell.angle_alpha   90.00
_cell.angle_beta   90.00
_cell.angle_gamma   90.00
#
_symmetry.space_group_name_H-M   'P 1'
#
loop_
_entity.id
_entity.type
_entity.pdbx_description
1 polymer ?
#
loop_
_entity_poly.entity_id
_entity_poly.type
_entity_poly.pdbx_seq_one_letter_code
_entity_poly.pdbx_strand_id
1 'polypeptide(L)'
;MKKFGVLLCVMLCVPMFAFKANNEEQIILTVQYERPDKGHGGLHRTSVRHLYLDQNDHILTIPNSEGWVVEIYQDETLLYRETICNDGIVVIPSDIKGEMILKVTNGSIVYFGDLNL
;
A
#
# COMPACT_ATOMS: atom_id res chain seq x y z
N MET A 1 0.10 -63.31 -2.75
CA MET A 1 1.09 -62.23 -2.98
C MET A 1 0.33 -61.02 -3.48
N LYS A 2 -0.08 -60.17 -2.54
CA LYS A 2 -0.78 -58.88 -2.74
C LYS A 2 0.22 -57.78 -2.40
N LYS A 3 -0.01 -56.57 -2.93
CA LYS A 3 0.62 -55.26 -2.62
C LYS A 3 1.47 -54.69 -3.77
N PHE A 4 0.83 -54.31 -4.87
CA PHE A 4 1.44 -53.41 -5.89
C PHE A 4 0.55 -52.19 -6.23
N GLY A 5 -0.46 -51.89 -5.40
CA GLY A 5 -1.45 -50.85 -5.70
C GLY A 5 -1.30 -49.54 -4.91
N VAL A 6 -0.32 -49.40 -4.02
CA VAL A 6 -0.29 -48.28 -3.05
C VAL A 6 0.70 -47.18 -3.41
N LEU A 7 1.62 -47.41 -4.35
CA LEU A 7 2.67 -46.43 -4.66
C LEU A 7 2.23 -45.28 -5.59
N LEU A 8 1.08 -45.40 -6.25
CA LEU A 8 0.64 -44.42 -7.26
C LEU A 8 -0.18 -43.23 -6.69
N CYS A 9 -0.69 -43.32 -5.46
CA CYS A 9 -1.54 -42.28 -4.88
C CYS A 9 -0.78 -41.17 -4.14
N VAL A 10 0.53 -41.30 -3.92
CA VAL A 10 1.29 -40.35 -3.08
C VAL A 10 1.86 -39.16 -3.86
N MET A 11 1.84 -39.20 -5.20
CA MET A 11 2.28 -38.07 -6.05
C MET A 11 1.24 -36.95 -6.24
N LEU A 12 0.01 -37.11 -5.74
CA LEU A 12 -1.09 -36.15 -5.96
C LEU A 12 -1.33 -35.18 -4.80
N CYS A 13 -0.52 -35.22 -3.75
CA CYS A 13 -0.63 -34.33 -2.59
C CYS A 13 0.53 -33.34 -2.49
N VAL A 14 0.97 -32.77 -3.62
CA VAL A 14 1.68 -31.49 -3.55
C VAL A 14 0.59 -30.44 -3.42
N PRO A 15 0.42 -29.76 -2.26
CA PRO A 15 -0.41 -28.58 -2.23
C PRO A 15 0.17 -27.64 -3.28
N MET A 16 -0.62 -27.35 -4.33
CA MET A 16 -0.38 -26.20 -5.17
C MET A 16 -0.45 -24.99 -4.24
N PHE A 17 0.68 -24.66 -3.61
CA PHE A 17 0.92 -23.32 -3.14
C PHE A 17 0.81 -22.48 -4.40
N ALA A 18 -0.37 -21.91 -4.61
CA ALA A 18 -0.57 -20.85 -5.56
C ALA A 18 0.40 -19.75 -5.12
N PHE A 19 1.59 -19.75 -5.71
CA PHE A 19 2.43 -18.58 -5.74
C PHE A 19 1.58 -17.52 -6.44
N LYS A 20 0.92 -16.68 -5.64
CA LYS A 20 0.32 -15.44 -6.13
C LYS A 20 1.49 -14.71 -6.78
N ALA A 21 1.37 -14.44 -8.08
CA ALA A 21 2.36 -13.66 -8.80
C ALA A 21 2.58 -12.35 -8.01
N ASN A 22 3.84 -11.99 -7.79
CA ASN A 22 4.22 -10.74 -7.13
C ASN A 22 3.76 -9.59 -8.04
N ASN A 23 2.53 -9.10 -7.84
CA ASN A 23 1.99 -7.93 -8.53
C ASN A 23 2.47 -6.71 -7.76
N GLU A 24 3.77 -6.46 -7.83
CA GLU A 24 4.36 -5.24 -7.32
C GLU A 24 3.93 -4.09 -8.24
N GLU A 25 3.01 -3.28 -7.76
CA GLU A 25 2.45 -2.14 -8.48
C GLU A 25 2.96 -0.85 -7.85
N GLN A 26 3.44 0.08 -8.67
CA GLN A 26 3.87 1.38 -8.18
C GLN A 26 2.69 2.35 -8.20
N ILE A 27 2.36 2.90 -7.03
CA ILE A 27 1.34 3.94 -6.88
C ILE A 27 2.02 5.30 -6.86
N ILE A 28 1.45 6.24 -7.61
CA ILE A 28 1.88 7.65 -7.64
C ILE A 28 0.84 8.49 -6.90
N LEU A 29 1.21 9.02 -5.74
CA LEU A 29 0.37 9.95 -5.01
C LEU A 29 0.67 11.40 -5.40
N THR A 30 -0.39 12.18 -5.51
CA THR A 30 -0.34 13.61 -5.81
C THR A 30 -0.39 14.42 -4.51
N VAL A 31 0.43 15.45 -4.41
CA VAL A 31 0.49 16.32 -3.22
C VAL A 31 -0.58 17.40 -3.25
N GLN A 32 -1.20 17.66 -2.11
CA GLN A 32 -1.91 18.90 -1.82
C GLN A 32 -1.34 19.52 -0.55
N TYR A 33 -1.06 20.82 -0.63
CA TYR A 33 -0.61 21.61 0.49
C TYR A 33 -1.83 22.21 1.19
N GLU A 34 -2.01 21.98 2.49
CA GLU A 34 -3.12 22.57 3.25
C GLU A 34 -3.05 24.11 3.33
N ARG A 35 -1.86 24.70 3.12
CA ARG A 35 -1.64 26.16 3.07
C ARG A 35 -0.52 26.51 2.08
N PRO A 36 -0.83 26.75 0.79
CA PRO A 36 0.19 27.11 -0.20
C PRO A 36 0.83 28.50 0.05
N ASP A 37 0.23 29.30 0.93
CA ASP A 37 0.43 30.73 1.15
C ASP A 37 1.22 31.08 2.43
N LYS A 38 1.31 30.18 3.41
CA LYS A 38 2.07 30.43 4.65
C LYS A 38 3.52 29.97 4.52
N GLY A 39 4.39 30.87 4.06
CA GLY A 39 5.85 30.71 4.16
C GLY A 39 6.66 31.20 2.98
N HIS A 40 6.02 31.50 1.84
CA HIS A 40 6.70 31.94 0.64
C HIS A 40 6.11 33.28 0.18
N GLY A 41 6.84 34.37 0.43
CA GLY A 41 6.54 35.67 -0.18
C GLY A 41 6.83 35.61 -1.68
N GLY A 42 5.85 35.15 -2.45
CA GLY A 42 5.93 35.11 -3.92
C GLY A 42 5.13 33.96 -4.53
N LEU A 43 4.75 34.10 -5.80
CA LEU A 43 4.20 33.02 -6.64
C LEU A 43 5.27 31.93 -6.84
N HIS A 44 5.47 31.09 -5.84
CA HIS A 44 6.36 29.96 -5.92
C HIS A 44 5.62 28.79 -6.56
N ARG A 45 5.70 28.67 -7.90
CA ARG A 45 5.31 27.45 -8.61
C ARG A 45 6.40 26.41 -8.39
N THR A 46 6.44 25.80 -7.21
CA THR A 46 7.25 24.59 -7.00
C THR A 46 6.60 23.44 -7.76
N SER A 47 7.42 22.61 -8.40
CA SER A 47 6.97 21.37 -9.05
C SER A 47 6.22 20.51 -8.02
N VAL A 48 5.08 19.94 -8.42
CA VAL A 48 4.31 18.99 -7.61
C VAL A 48 5.24 17.82 -7.27
N ARG A 49 5.67 17.71 -6.01
CA ARG A 49 6.46 16.56 -5.57
C ARG A 49 5.51 15.35 -5.51
N HIS A 50 5.73 14.37 -6.37
CA HIS A 50 5.06 13.09 -6.28
C HIS A 50 5.64 12.25 -5.13
N LEU A 51 4.80 11.45 -4.48
CA LEU A 51 5.24 10.36 -3.62
C LEU A 51 5.03 9.06 -4.38
N TYR A 52 6.10 8.28 -4.53
CA TYR A 52 6.06 6.95 -5.10
C TYR A 52 6.09 5.94 -3.96
N LEU A 53 5.22 4.94 -4.04
CA LEU A 53 5.21 3.82 -3.12
C LEU A 53 4.95 2.53 -3.88
N ASP A 54 5.48 1.44 -3.35
CA ASP A 54 5.30 0.12 -3.94
C ASP A 54 4.21 -0.62 -3.17
N GLN A 55 3.23 -1.14 -3.89
CA GLN A 55 2.16 -1.97 -3.35
C GLN A 55 2.44 -3.42 -3.72
N ASN A 56 2.41 -4.30 -2.73
CA ASN A 56 2.37 -5.74 -2.91
C ASN A 56 1.17 -6.30 -2.13
N ASP A 57 0.07 -6.52 -2.83
CA ASP A 57 -1.19 -6.95 -2.21
C ASP A 57 -1.64 -5.93 -1.14
N HIS A 58 -1.70 -6.34 0.13
CA HIS A 58 -2.06 -5.50 1.26
C HIS A 58 -0.86 -4.90 1.99
N ILE A 59 0.32 -4.94 1.36
CA ILE A 59 1.56 -4.39 1.92
C ILE A 59 1.96 -3.17 1.10
N LEU A 60 2.08 -2.02 1.75
CA LEU A 60 2.63 -0.81 1.15
C LEU A 60 4.05 -0.59 1.65
N THR A 61 4.95 -0.25 0.73
CA THR A 61 6.34 0.11 1.03
C THR A 61 6.58 1.56 0.65
N ILE A 62 6.86 2.39 1.65
CA ILE A 62 7.13 3.82 1.50
C ILE A 62 8.52 4.08 2.09
N PRO A 63 9.56 4.28 1.27
CA PRO A 63 10.91 4.45 1.78
C PRO A 63 11.10 5.83 2.44
N ASN A 64 11.85 5.87 3.54
CA ASN A 64 12.20 7.10 4.29
C ASN A 64 11.01 7.88 4.85
N SER A 65 9.97 7.17 5.32
CA SER A 65 8.73 7.79 5.81
C SER A 65 8.41 7.47 7.27
N GLU A 66 9.42 7.20 8.10
CA GLU A 66 9.23 6.98 9.54
C GLU A 66 8.45 8.15 10.18
N GLY A 67 7.42 7.83 10.95
CA GLY A 67 6.57 8.80 11.63
C GLY A 67 5.51 9.46 10.75
N TRP A 68 5.42 9.12 9.46
CA TRP A 68 4.35 9.57 8.59
C TRP A 68 3.07 8.77 8.90
N VAL A 69 1.90 9.32 8.56
CA VAL A 69 0.61 8.69 8.84
C VAL A 69 -0.04 8.25 7.53
N VAL A 70 -0.43 6.98 7.46
CA VAL A 70 -1.22 6.41 6.37
C VAL A 70 -2.68 6.30 6.82
N GLU A 71 -3.58 6.70 5.93
CA GLU A 71 -5.03 6.63 6.12
C GLU A 71 -5.67 6.06 4.85
N ILE A 72 -6.62 5.15 5.00
CA ILE A 72 -7.36 4.53 3.90
C ILE A 72 -8.84 4.84 4.06
N TYR A 73 -9.44 5.38 3.01
CA TYR A 73 -10.83 5.79 2.97
C TYR A 73 -11.61 5.05 1.88
N GLN A 74 -12.86 4.73 2.18
CA GLN A 74 -13.86 4.28 1.21
C GLN A 74 -15.13 5.11 1.40
N ASP A 75 -15.61 5.77 0.34
CA ASP A 75 -16.78 6.65 0.38
C ASP A 75 -16.78 7.61 1.59
N GLU A 76 -15.67 8.31 1.81
CA GLU A 76 -15.42 9.24 2.94
C GLU A 76 -15.29 8.58 4.34
N THR A 77 -15.48 7.27 4.45
CA THR A 77 -15.31 6.52 5.71
C THR A 77 -13.86 6.09 5.90
N LEU A 78 -13.26 6.46 7.03
CA LEU A 78 -11.92 6.00 7.42
C LEU A 78 -11.98 4.51 7.81
N LEU A 79 -11.34 3.65 7.02
CA LEU A 79 -11.27 2.20 7.28
C LEU A 79 -10.02 1.81 8.07
N TYR A 80 -8.90 2.47 7.81
CA TYR A 80 -7.62 2.12 8.40
C TYR A 80 -6.73 3.33 8.59
N ARG A 81 -5.96 3.34 9.69
CA ARG A 81 -4.95 4.35 9.99
C ARG A 81 -3.76 3.70 10.69
N GLU A 82 -2.56 4.00 10.23
CA GLU A 82 -1.30 3.58 10.86
C GLU A 82 -0.24 4.67 10.78
N THR A 83 0.64 4.73 11.78
CA THR A 83 1.87 5.52 11.73
C THR A 83 3.00 4.62 11.25
N ILE A 84 3.67 5.02 10.18
CA ILE A 84 4.73 4.25 9.54
C ILE A 84 5.93 4.12 10.48
N CYS A 85 6.36 2.87 10.68
CA CYS A 85 7.56 2.53 11.43
C CYS A 85 8.84 2.82 10.63
N ASN A 86 9.99 2.56 11.23
CA ASN A 86 11.30 2.81 10.63
C ASN A 86 11.62 1.94 9.39
N ASP A 87 10.89 0.84 9.18
CA ASP A 87 11.02 -0.03 8.01
C ASP A 87 10.30 0.51 6.76
N GLY A 88 9.44 1.52 6.92
CA GLY A 88 8.66 2.07 5.81
C GLY A 88 7.53 1.15 5.34
N ILE A 89 7.22 0.08 6.09
CA ILE A 89 6.23 -0.92 5.71
C ILE A 89 4.90 -0.65 6.43
N VAL A 90 3.81 -0.75 5.69
CA VAL A 90 2.44 -0.68 6.22
C VAL A 90 1.70 -1.93 5.78
N VAL A 91 1.11 -2.64 6.74
CA VAL A 91 0.38 -3.89 6.48
C VAL A 91 -1.11 -3.65 6.72
N ILE A 92 -1.86 -3.61 5.63
CA ILE A 92 -3.29 -3.34 5.63
C ILE A 92 -4.05 -4.63 5.98
N PRO A 93 -5.05 -4.58 6.87
CA PRO A 93 -5.90 -5.73 7.17
C PRO A 93 -6.53 -6.34 5.91
N SER A 94 -6.43 -7.67 5.77
CA SER A 94 -6.86 -8.41 4.56
C SER A 94 -8.37 -8.43 4.27
N ASP A 95 -9.17 -7.91 5.19
CA ASP A 95 -10.62 -7.76 5.07
C ASP A 95 -11.01 -6.44 4.35
N ILE A 96 -10.09 -5.50 4.21
CA ILE A 96 -10.26 -4.23 3.49
C ILE A 96 -10.00 -4.46 2.00
N LYS A 97 -11.02 -4.32 1.14
CA LYS A 97 -10.94 -4.64 -0.31
C LYS A 97 -11.72 -3.67 -1.19
N GLY A 98 -11.30 -3.55 -2.45
CA GLY A 98 -11.91 -2.73 -3.49
C GLY A 98 -11.16 -1.43 -3.76
N GLU A 99 -11.83 -0.52 -4.47
CA GLU A 99 -11.32 0.81 -4.79
C GLU A 99 -11.44 1.74 -3.57
N MET A 100 -10.34 2.43 -3.26
CA MET A 100 -10.18 3.25 -2.06
C MET A 100 -9.33 4.47 -2.35
N ILE A 101 -9.37 5.44 -1.43
CA ILE A 101 -8.46 6.58 -1.42
C ILE A 101 -7.40 6.34 -0.34
N LEU A 102 -6.14 6.36 -0.78
CA LEU A 102 -4.99 6.37 0.10
C LEU A 102 -4.58 7.81 0.38
N LYS A 103 -4.39 8.14 1.66
CA LYS A 103 -3.86 9.42 2.11
C LYS A 103 -2.62 9.21 2.97
N VAL A 104 -1.54 9.89 2.63
CA VAL A 104 -0.27 9.83 3.35
C VAL A 104 0.09 11.23 3.84
N THR A 105 0.26 11.39 5.14
CA THR A 105 0.49 12.70 5.79
C THR A 105 1.86 12.76 6.44
N ASN A 106 2.60 13.82 6.14
CA ASN A 106 3.85 14.19 6.80
C ASN A 106 3.78 15.65 7.25
N GLY A 107 3.48 15.87 8.53
CA GLY A 107 3.27 17.21 9.08
C GLY A 107 2.15 17.95 8.33
N SER A 108 2.50 19.02 7.63
CA SER A 108 1.56 19.85 6.85
C SER A 108 1.40 19.43 5.38
N ILE A 109 2.11 18.38 4.96
CA ILE A 109 2.07 17.88 3.58
C ILE A 109 1.17 16.66 3.54
N VAL A 110 0.22 16.67 2.62
CA VAL A 110 -0.71 15.56 2.41
C VAL A 110 -0.61 15.08 0.97
N TYR A 111 -0.42 13.78 0.81
CA TYR A 111 -0.44 13.09 -0.48
C TYR A 111 -1.69 12.23 -0.56
N PHE A 112 -2.30 12.14 -1.74
CA PHE A 112 -3.42 11.22 -1.99
C PHE A 112 -3.36 10.62 -3.37
N GLY A 113 -4.04 9.49 -3.51
CA GLY A 113 -4.21 8.79 -4.75
C GLY A 113 -5.12 7.58 -4.56
N ASP A 114 -5.43 6.96 -5.67
CA ASP A 114 -6.27 5.78 -5.71
C ASP A 114 -5.46 4.55 -5.27
N LEU A 115 -6.11 3.67 -4.52
CA LEU A 115 -5.57 2.40 -4.05
C LEU A 115 -6.61 1.32 -4.33
N ASN A 116 -6.17 0.18 -4.86
CA ASN A 116 -7.02 -0.97 -5.14
C ASN A 116 -6.48 -2.20 -4.40
N LEU A 117 -7.31 -2.83 -3.55
CA LEU A 117 -6.95 -3.96 -2.68
C LEU A 117 -7.84 -5.20 -2.90
#